data_AF-Q4N9T5-F1
#
_entry.id   AF-Q4N9T5-F1
#
_cell.length_a   1.000
_cell.length_b   1.000
_cell.length_c   1.000
_cell.angle_alpha   90.00
_cell.angle_beta   90.00
_cell.angle_gamma   90.00
#
_symmetry.space_group_name_H-M   'P 1'
#
loop_
_entity.id
_entity.type
_entity.pdbx_description
1 polymer ?
#
loop_
_entity_poly.entity_id
_entity_poly.type
_entity_poly.pdbx_seq_one_letter_code
_entity_poly.pdbx_strand_id
1 'polypeptide(L)'
;MDWAPRQIKPSIEIVDLRKDRMDFILLNSDVSTANAIRRVILSEIPSLAIEIVTVLENTSVLHDEYISHRLGLLPIDSTLASEFEFRDRCQCTDKCAKCTVDYTLDVSCKDSDSRVVTHFDIVPDDTHSKSIYGKNLPMPIPRADVTNFNGATDGIPIVKLKRGHSINMKLTASKGLGKFHAKWIVANVNYKMEPRFSFNSSLMEQLSSEEKAGIAASCPRNVFKYTGVRSEAPSFLGPSDKTFKLDAAGLHVVDKLACIYCDECINYCRELGHKDLIRIQPDESKFHFTIESTGAIPPEKILEIALVVLEKKLQDLQSNFTEAQSRTLGTTATAQHREGTRAPQPSTPYIDLD
;
A
#
# COMPACT_ATOMS: atom_id res chain seq x y z
N MET A 1 -34.48 -9.03 17.70
CA MET A 1 -33.31 -9.65 18.37
C MET A 1 -32.12 -8.80 18.03
N ASP A 2 -31.70 -7.91 18.93
CA ASP A 2 -30.44 -7.19 18.78
C ASP A 2 -29.31 -8.22 18.94
N TRP A 3 -28.77 -8.62 17.80
CA TRP A 3 -27.63 -9.52 17.70
C TRP A 3 -26.30 -8.82 17.98
N ALA A 4 -26.32 -7.53 18.35
CA ALA A 4 -25.12 -6.76 18.63
C ALA A 4 -24.35 -7.42 19.78
N PRO A 5 -23.16 -8.01 19.51
CA PRO A 5 -22.25 -8.36 20.59
C PRO A 5 -21.89 -7.07 21.33
N ARG A 6 -21.28 -7.17 22.51
CA ARG A 6 -20.47 -6.08 23.10
C ARG A 6 -19.37 -5.70 22.10
N GLN A 7 -19.69 -4.93 21.06
CA GLN A 7 -18.76 -4.57 20.00
C GLN A 7 -17.91 -3.44 20.55
N ILE A 8 -16.68 -3.79 20.94
CA ILE A 8 -15.63 -2.81 21.04
C ILE A 8 -15.47 -2.24 19.63
N LYS A 9 -15.90 -0.99 19.44
CA LYS A 9 -15.93 -0.34 18.13
C LYS A 9 -14.48 -0.17 17.64
N PRO A 10 -14.13 -0.65 16.43
CA PRO A 10 -12.82 -0.37 15.85
C PRO A 10 -12.61 1.13 15.70
N SER A 11 -11.40 1.61 15.97
CA SER A 11 -11.04 3.02 15.84
C SER A 11 -9.68 3.17 15.15
N ILE A 12 -9.52 4.27 14.42
CA ILE A 12 -8.29 4.60 13.69
C ILE A 12 -7.72 5.90 14.27
N GLU A 13 -6.44 5.88 14.62
CA GLU A 13 -5.68 7.06 15.07
C GLU A 13 -4.53 7.32 14.09
N ILE A 14 -4.46 8.53 13.53
CA ILE A 14 -3.39 8.90 12.59
C ILE A 14 -2.19 9.41 13.37
N VAL A 15 -1.02 8.82 13.14
CA VAL A 15 0.24 9.15 13.83
C VAL A 15 1.06 10.16 13.02
N ASP A 16 1.25 9.89 11.73
CA ASP A 16 1.97 10.76 10.81
C ASP A 16 1.29 10.74 9.44
N LEU A 17 1.24 11.91 8.78
CA LEU A 17 0.69 12.07 7.44
C LEU A 17 1.60 12.96 6.61
N ARG A 18 2.15 12.38 5.56
CA ARG A 18 3.01 13.02 4.56
C ARG A 18 2.41 12.84 3.17
N LYS A 19 3.02 13.48 2.17
CA LYS A 19 2.56 13.45 0.77
C LYS A 19 2.47 12.03 0.20
N ASP A 20 3.42 11.18 0.53
CA ASP A 20 3.60 9.82 0.00
C ASP A 20 3.51 8.74 1.07
N ARG A 21 3.35 9.10 2.34
CA ARG A 21 3.32 8.15 3.46
C ARG A 21 2.29 8.51 4.52
N MET A 22 1.58 7.50 5.02
CA MET A 22 0.66 7.62 6.15
C MET A 22 0.93 6.50 7.16
N ASP A 23 1.13 6.88 8.41
CA ASP A 23 1.25 5.97 9.54
C ASP A 23 0.02 6.13 10.44
N PHE A 24 -0.69 5.03 10.72
CA PHE A 24 -1.88 5.04 11.58
C PHE A 24 -1.98 3.78 12.44
N ILE A 25 -2.74 3.87 13.53
CA ILE A 25 -2.99 2.77 14.46
C ILE A 25 -4.45 2.36 14.33
N LEU A 26 -4.68 1.07 14.06
CA LEU A 26 -5.99 0.43 14.13
C LEU A 26 -6.14 -0.23 15.51
N LEU A 27 -7.07 0.30 16.30
CA LEU A 27 -7.38 -0.17 17.64
C LEU A 27 -8.69 -0.98 17.65
N ASN A 28 -8.80 -1.91 18.59
CA ASN A 28 -10.02 -2.69 18.84
C ASN A 28 -10.49 -3.47 17.61
N SER A 29 -9.55 -3.99 16.83
CA SER A 29 -9.83 -4.80 15.66
C SER A 29 -9.17 -6.17 15.80
N ASP A 30 -9.40 -7.05 14.84
CA ASP A 30 -8.84 -8.38 14.78
C ASP A 30 -7.89 -8.53 13.58
N VAL A 31 -7.09 -9.59 13.60
CA VAL A 31 -6.09 -9.87 12.55
C VAL A 31 -6.75 -10.03 11.18
N SER A 32 -7.97 -10.56 11.11
CA SER A 32 -8.67 -10.78 9.84
C SER A 32 -9.11 -9.45 9.20
N THR A 33 -9.66 -8.53 10.00
CA THR A 33 -10.03 -7.17 9.55
C THR A 33 -8.80 -6.37 9.14
N ALA A 34 -7.74 -6.36 9.95
CA ALA A 34 -6.49 -5.69 9.60
C ALA A 34 -5.89 -6.22 8.29
N ASN A 35 -5.82 -7.55 8.13
CA ASN A 35 -5.31 -8.16 6.90
C ASN A 35 -6.26 -7.94 5.71
N ALA A 36 -7.57 -7.85 5.92
CA ALA A 36 -8.53 -7.50 4.87
C ALA A 36 -8.24 -6.09 4.31
N ILE A 37 -8.07 -5.09 5.17
CA ILE A 37 -7.70 -3.73 4.76
C ILE A 37 -6.39 -3.75 3.97
N ARG A 38 -5.35 -4.42 4.48
CA ARG A 38 -4.06 -4.56 3.79
C ARG A 38 -4.21 -5.17 2.40
N ARG A 39 -5.00 -6.23 2.26
CA ARG A 39 -5.21 -6.92 0.97
C ARG A 39 -6.00 -6.09 -0.03
N VAL A 40 -7.02 -5.36 0.44
CA VAL A 40 -7.80 -4.46 -0.42
C VAL A 40 -6.90 -3.36 -0.96
N ILE A 41 -6.06 -2.75 -0.10
CA ILE A 41 -5.10 -1.72 -0.52
C ILE A 41 -4.15 -2.23 -1.62
N LEU A 42 -3.62 -3.44 -1.46
CA LEU A 42 -2.68 -4.00 -2.45
C LEU A 42 -3.35 -4.43 -3.76
N SER A 43 -4.55 -5.00 -3.72
CA SER A 43 -5.08 -5.73 -4.87
C SER A 43 -6.32 -5.12 -5.52
N GLU A 44 -7.08 -4.28 -4.82
CA GLU A 44 -8.45 -3.94 -5.22
C GLU A 44 -8.73 -2.45 -5.29
N ILE A 45 -7.75 -1.60 -4.98
CA ILE A 45 -7.85 -0.18 -5.31
C ILE A 45 -7.66 -0.01 -6.82
N PRO A 46 -8.61 0.62 -7.52
CA PRO A 46 -8.47 0.88 -8.94
C PRO A 46 -7.47 2.00 -9.22
N SER A 47 -6.68 1.82 -10.28
CA SER A 47 -5.74 2.83 -10.76
C SER A 47 -5.63 2.80 -12.28
N LEU A 48 -5.00 3.83 -12.84
CA LEU A 48 -4.70 3.94 -14.27
C LEU A 48 -3.26 3.50 -14.52
N ALA A 49 -3.05 2.69 -15.55
CA ALA A 49 -1.72 2.33 -16.03
C ALA A 49 -1.74 2.13 -17.55
N ILE A 50 -0.58 2.28 -18.20
CA ILE A 50 -0.45 2.01 -19.63
C ILE A 50 -0.66 0.52 -19.88
N GLU A 51 -1.60 0.20 -20.76
CA GLU A 51 -1.94 -1.17 -21.10
C GLU A 51 -1.55 -1.52 -22.53
N ILE A 52 -1.85 -0.64 -23.48
CA ILE A 52 -1.56 -0.87 -24.89
C ILE A 52 -0.48 0.12 -25.32
N VAL A 53 0.57 -0.40 -25.94
CA VAL A 53 1.63 0.37 -26.59
C VAL A 53 1.62 0.00 -28.06
N THR A 54 1.29 0.96 -28.92
CA THR A 54 1.34 0.82 -30.37
C THR A 54 2.64 1.43 -30.86
N VAL A 55 3.57 0.58 -31.31
CA VAL A 55 4.86 1.02 -31.85
C VAL A 55 4.68 1.44 -33.31
N LEU A 56 4.97 2.70 -33.61
CA LEU A 56 4.98 3.24 -34.97
C LEU A 56 6.39 3.19 -35.55
N GLU A 57 7.38 3.57 -34.74
CA GLU A 57 8.79 3.55 -35.09
C GLU A 57 9.62 3.27 -33.84
N ASN A 58 10.54 2.29 -33.91
CA ASN A 58 11.57 2.10 -32.90
C ASN A 58 12.88 1.76 -33.60
N THR A 59 13.82 2.70 -33.61
CA THR A 59 15.20 2.47 -34.08
C THR A 59 16.19 2.45 -32.91
N SER A 60 15.68 2.35 -31.67
CA SER A 60 16.51 2.30 -30.47
C SER A 60 17.18 0.93 -30.29
N VAL A 61 18.03 0.84 -29.26
CA VAL A 61 18.77 -0.39 -28.92
C VAL A 61 17.89 -1.39 -28.15
N LEU A 62 16.82 -0.91 -27.50
CA LEU A 62 15.93 -1.78 -26.74
C LEU A 62 14.81 -2.30 -27.64
N HIS A 63 14.49 -3.58 -27.50
CA HIS A 63 13.36 -4.18 -28.20
C HIS A 63 12.02 -3.62 -27.67
N ASP A 64 11.01 -3.69 -28.54
CA ASP A 64 9.69 -3.10 -28.34
C ASP A 64 9.02 -3.61 -27.05
N GLU A 65 9.17 -4.89 -26.73
CA GLU A 65 8.57 -5.51 -25.55
C GLU A 65 9.16 -4.98 -24.25
N TYR A 66 10.47 -4.70 -24.21
CA TYR A 66 11.13 -4.15 -23.03
C TYR A 66 10.69 -2.71 -22.79
N ILE A 67 10.59 -1.91 -23.85
CA ILE A 67 10.12 -0.53 -23.75
C ILE A 67 8.65 -0.51 -23.31
N SER A 68 7.82 -1.35 -23.92
CA SER A 68 6.40 -1.49 -23.59
C SER A 68 6.18 -1.89 -22.14
N HIS A 69 6.98 -2.84 -21.63
CA HIS A 69 6.94 -3.26 -20.24
C HIS A 69 7.33 -2.11 -19.28
N ARG A 70 8.38 -1.35 -19.60
CA ARG A 70 8.79 -0.19 -18.80
C ARG A 70 7.71 0.90 -18.77
N LEU A 71 7.12 1.21 -19.93
CA LEU A 71 6.02 2.17 -20.05
C LEU A 71 4.81 1.72 -19.23
N GLY A 72 4.49 0.42 -19.24
CA GLY A 72 3.41 -0.15 -18.44
C GLY A 72 3.58 0.01 -16.94
N LEU A 73 4.82 0.12 -16.44
CA LEU A 73 5.13 0.30 -15.02
C LEU A 73 5.22 1.76 -14.57
N LEU A 74 5.04 2.73 -15.48
CA LEU A 74 5.00 4.14 -15.10
C LEU A 74 3.73 4.41 -14.28
N PRO A 75 3.86 4.94 -13.04
CA PRO A 75 2.70 5.35 -12.28
C PRO A 75 2.04 6.56 -12.96
N ILE A 76 0.71 6.50 -13.09
CA ILE A 76 -0.12 7.61 -13.61
C ILE A 76 -0.95 8.18 -12.46
N ASP A 77 -1.10 9.49 -12.42
CA ASP A 77 -2.03 10.16 -11.50
C ASP A 77 -3.43 9.54 -11.63
N SER A 78 -3.83 8.82 -10.59
CA SER A 78 -5.04 8.00 -10.54
C SER A 78 -6.07 8.59 -9.57
N THR A 79 -5.93 9.86 -9.18
CA THR A 79 -6.91 10.57 -8.34
C THR A 79 -8.32 10.58 -8.95
N LEU A 80 -8.41 10.61 -10.28
CA LEU A 80 -9.67 10.53 -11.04
C LEU A 80 -10.06 9.11 -11.46
N ALA A 81 -9.37 8.06 -11.00
CA ALA A 81 -9.65 6.69 -11.44
C ALA A 81 -11.09 6.23 -11.13
N SER A 82 -11.78 6.85 -10.17
CA SER A 82 -13.21 6.61 -9.91
C SER A 82 -14.13 7.03 -11.05
N GLU A 83 -13.75 8.03 -11.85
CA GLU A 83 -14.54 8.55 -12.97
C GLU A 83 -14.41 7.72 -14.25
N PHE A 84 -13.40 6.84 -14.30
CA PHE A 84 -13.20 5.92 -15.41
C PHE A 84 -13.99 4.62 -15.21
N GLU A 85 -14.55 4.11 -16.29
CA GLU A 85 -15.15 2.78 -16.34
C GLU A 85 -14.09 1.73 -16.68
N PHE A 86 -14.24 0.52 -16.13
CA PHE A 86 -13.43 -0.60 -16.57
C PHE A 86 -13.77 -0.95 -18.03
N ARG A 87 -12.77 -1.33 -18.81
CA ARG A 87 -12.94 -1.57 -20.26
C ARG A 87 -13.94 -2.68 -20.56
N ASP A 88 -13.97 -3.74 -19.75
CA ASP A 88 -14.91 -4.86 -19.85
C ASP A 88 -16.36 -4.48 -19.51
N ARG A 89 -16.57 -3.37 -18.80
CA ARG A 89 -17.90 -2.85 -18.42
C ARG A 89 -18.34 -1.67 -19.26
N CYS A 90 -17.47 -1.17 -20.13
CA CYS A 90 -17.79 -0.02 -20.97
C CYS A 90 -18.67 -0.43 -22.15
N GLN A 91 -19.63 0.42 -22.52
CA GLN A 91 -20.55 0.18 -23.64
C GLN A 91 -19.98 0.62 -25.00
N CYS A 92 -18.73 1.09 -25.06
CA CYS A 92 -18.11 1.53 -26.31
C CYS A 92 -17.60 0.34 -27.15
N THR A 93 -17.56 0.49 -28.47
CA THR A 93 -17.09 -0.57 -29.38
C THR A 93 -15.58 -0.77 -29.35
N ASP A 94 -14.80 0.29 -29.16
CA ASP A 94 -13.34 0.23 -29.20
C ASP A 94 -12.70 0.98 -28.02
N LYS A 95 -12.68 2.31 -28.10
CA LYS A 95 -12.18 3.20 -27.04
C LYS A 95 -13.01 4.46 -26.92
N CYS A 96 -13.12 4.99 -25.70
CA CYS A 96 -13.79 6.25 -25.44
C CYS A 96 -13.16 6.98 -24.25
N ALA A 97 -13.46 8.26 -24.10
CA ALA A 97 -12.89 9.09 -23.04
C ALA A 97 -13.25 8.64 -21.61
N LYS A 98 -14.27 7.77 -21.44
CA LYS A 98 -14.64 7.22 -20.13
C LYS A 98 -13.86 5.98 -19.72
N CYS A 99 -13.22 5.27 -20.65
CA CYS A 99 -12.51 4.01 -20.34
C CYS A 99 -11.01 4.07 -20.60
N THR A 100 -10.55 5.03 -21.41
CA THR A 100 -9.14 5.12 -21.82
C THR A 100 -8.61 6.55 -21.85
N VAL A 101 -7.31 6.69 -21.61
CA VAL A 101 -6.54 7.91 -21.85
C VAL A 101 -5.41 7.60 -22.81
N ASP A 102 -5.28 8.39 -23.88
CA ASP A 102 -4.27 8.19 -24.91
C ASP A 102 -3.13 9.22 -24.79
N TYR A 103 -1.90 8.77 -25.01
CA TYR A 103 -0.68 9.56 -25.02
C TYR A 103 0.17 9.23 -26.24
N THR A 104 1.09 10.14 -26.56
CA THR A 104 2.07 9.99 -27.64
C THR A 104 3.48 10.20 -27.06
N LEU A 105 4.41 9.35 -27.49
CA LEU A 105 5.83 9.48 -27.23
C LEU A 105 6.55 9.56 -28.58
N ASP A 106 6.96 10.76 -28.96
CA ASP A 106 7.70 11.03 -30.20
C ASP A 106 9.00 11.76 -29.89
N VAL A 107 10.11 11.02 -29.93
CA VAL A 107 11.43 11.55 -29.60
C VAL A 107 12.46 11.07 -30.62
N SER A 108 13.19 12.02 -31.20
CA SER A 108 14.35 11.75 -32.06
C SER A 108 15.62 12.41 -31.53
N CYS A 109 16.75 11.73 -31.74
CA CYS A 109 18.08 12.20 -31.35
C CYS A 109 18.88 12.59 -32.59
N LYS A 110 18.83 13.87 -32.98
CA LYS A 110 19.47 14.36 -34.23
C LYS A 110 20.87 14.95 -33.98
N ASP A 111 20.97 15.84 -32.99
CA ASP A 111 22.15 16.70 -32.83
C ASP A 111 23.07 16.29 -31.67
N SER A 112 22.56 15.57 -30.65
CA SER A 112 23.35 15.11 -29.52
C SER A 112 23.90 13.69 -29.74
N ASP A 113 25.05 13.37 -29.14
CA ASP A 113 25.62 12.02 -29.18
C ASP A 113 24.69 10.98 -28.54
N SER A 114 24.01 11.40 -27.47
CA SER A 114 22.94 10.62 -26.87
C SER A 114 21.87 11.49 -26.22
N ARG A 115 20.65 10.96 -26.13
CA ARG A 115 19.51 11.55 -25.41
C ARG A 115 18.85 10.47 -24.58
N VAL A 116 18.55 10.76 -23.32
CA VAL A 116 17.74 9.88 -22.47
C VAL A 116 16.28 10.30 -22.65
N VAL A 117 15.43 9.35 -23.02
CA VAL A 117 13.98 9.50 -23.08
C VAL A 117 13.42 9.19 -21.70
N THR A 118 12.58 10.06 -21.18
CA THR A 118 11.99 9.97 -19.84
C THR A 118 10.47 10.07 -19.91
N HIS A 119 9.77 9.81 -18.79
CA HIS A 119 8.32 9.96 -18.74
C HIS A 119 7.84 11.41 -19.00
N PHE A 120 8.71 12.41 -18.86
CA PHE A 120 8.39 13.81 -19.21
C PHE A 120 8.26 14.05 -20.72
N ASP A 121 8.82 13.18 -21.56
CA ASP A 121 8.66 13.27 -23.01
C ASP A 121 7.28 12.75 -23.49
N ILE A 122 6.47 12.18 -22.58
CA ILE A 122 5.12 11.70 -22.88
C ILE A 122 4.15 12.87 -22.91
N VAL A 123 3.45 13.03 -24.03
CA VAL A 123 2.49 14.11 -24.26
C VAL A 123 1.10 13.51 -24.43
N PRO A 124 0.04 14.12 -23.87
CA PRO A 124 -1.32 13.65 -24.14
C PRO A 124 -1.66 13.79 -25.62
N ASP A 125 -2.25 12.74 -26.20
CA ASP A 125 -2.76 12.79 -27.57
C ASP A 125 -4.01 13.70 -27.62
N ASP A 126 -4.24 14.38 -28.75
CA ASP A 126 -5.36 15.33 -28.95
C ASP A 126 -6.72 14.61 -29.13
N THR A 127 -6.96 13.64 -28.25
CA THR A 127 -8.14 12.76 -28.22
C THR A 127 -9.27 13.34 -27.38
N HIS A 128 -10.45 12.74 -27.47
CA HIS A 128 -11.67 13.13 -26.73
C HIS A 128 -11.45 13.30 -25.21
N SER A 129 -10.49 12.60 -24.60
CA SER A 129 -10.18 12.70 -23.16
C SER A 129 -9.68 14.08 -22.76
N LYS A 130 -8.92 14.77 -23.63
CA LYS A 130 -8.45 16.14 -23.39
C LYS A 130 -9.62 17.14 -23.37
N SER A 131 -10.70 16.86 -24.12
CA SER A 131 -11.91 17.70 -24.13
C SER A 131 -12.75 17.58 -22.85
N ILE A 132 -12.70 16.44 -22.15
CA ILE A 132 -13.49 16.19 -20.94
C ILE A 132 -12.73 16.64 -19.69
N TYR A 133 -11.47 16.21 -19.56
CA TYR A 133 -10.69 16.43 -18.35
C TYR A 133 -9.84 17.72 -18.41
N GLY A 134 -9.64 18.29 -19.60
CA GLY A 134 -8.92 19.55 -19.78
C GLY A 134 -7.53 19.51 -19.15
N LYS A 135 -7.30 20.38 -18.17
CA LYS A 135 -6.03 20.48 -17.42
C LYS A 135 -5.83 19.36 -16.38
N ASN A 136 -6.89 18.65 -16.03
CA ASN A 136 -6.87 17.58 -15.01
C ASN A 136 -6.69 16.19 -15.63
N LEU A 137 -6.22 16.11 -16.88
CA LEU A 137 -5.96 14.83 -17.51
C LEU A 137 -4.94 14.03 -16.68
N PRO A 138 -5.23 12.75 -16.37
CA PRO A 138 -4.24 11.84 -15.79
C PRO A 138 -2.95 11.86 -16.59
N MET A 139 -1.82 12.04 -15.92
CA MET A 139 -0.49 12.04 -16.54
C MET A 139 0.47 11.17 -15.72
N PRO A 140 1.50 10.59 -16.35
CA PRO A 140 2.59 9.93 -15.63
C PRO A 140 3.20 10.84 -14.57
N ILE A 141 3.49 10.28 -13.40
CA ILE A 141 4.12 10.97 -12.26
C ILE A 141 5.54 10.43 -12.03
N PRO A 142 6.44 11.18 -11.38
CA PRO A 142 6.25 12.50 -10.74
C PRO A 142 5.97 13.62 -11.75
N ARG A 143 5.13 14.60 -11.39
CA ARG A 143 4.96 15.83 -12.18
C ARG A 143 6.23 16.68 -12.05
N ALA A 144 6.63 17.33 -13.15
CA ALA A 144 7.77 18.25 -13.14
C ALA A 144 7.44 19.41 -12.19
N ASP A 145 8.13 19.49 -11.05
CA ASP A 145 8.00 20.65 -10.16
C ASP A 145 8.76 21.81 -10.79
N VAL A 146 8.04 22.87 -11.17
CA VAL A 146 8.57 23.98 -11.99
C VAL A 146 9.77 24.69 -11.33
N THR A 147 9.95 24.52 -10.02
CA THR A 147 10.96 25.20 -9.20
C THR A 147 12.31 24.48 -9.11
N ASN A 148 12.37 23.16 -9.31
CA ASN A 148 13.59 22.34 -9.13
C ASN A 148 13.88 21.43 -10.34
N PHE A 149 13.34 21.76 -11.51
CA PHE A 149 13.44 20.92 -12.70
C PHE A 149 14.77 21.11 -13.43
N ASN A 150 15.72 20.18 -13.27
CA ASN A 150 16.92 20.11 -14.10
C ASN A 150 16.72 19.25 -15.37
N GLY A 151 15.50 19.17 -15.90
CA GLY A 151 15.23 18.49 -17.18
C GLY A 151 15.46 16.98 -17.09
N ALA A 152 16.50 16.48 -17.76
CA ALA A 152 16.67 15.06 -18.05
C ALA A 152 17.19 14.19 -16.88
N THR A 153 17.64 14.77 -15.75
CA THR A 153 18.23 14.01 -14.63
C THR A 153 17.20 13.50 -13.62
N ASP A 154 16.01 14.11 -13.56
CA ASP A 154 15.03 13.87 -12.50
C ASP A 154 13.83 13.04 -12.99
N GLY A 155 13.79 12.71 -14.29
CA GLY A 155 12.75 11.90 -14.90
C GLY A 155 12.99 10.40 -14.76
N ILE A 156 11.92 9.60 -14.77
CA ILE A 156 12.01 8.14 -14.85
C ILE A 156 12.53 7.79 -16.25
N PRO A 157 13.74 7.22 -16.39
CA PRO A 157 14.30 6.92 -17.69
C PRO A 157 13.56 5.73 -18.31
N ILE A 158 13.32 5.81 -19.63
CA ILE A 158 12.66 4.75 -20.41
C ILE A 158 13.68 4.07 -21.33
N VAL A 159 14.35 4.86 -22.18
CA VAL A 159 15.36 4.36 -23.14
C VAL A 159 16.41 5.43 -23.41
N LYS A 160 17.64 5.02 -23.72
CA LYS A 160 18.70 5.91 -24.18
C LYS A 160 18.85 5.79 -25.70
N LEU A 161 18.69 6.90 -26.39
CA LEU A 161 18.88 7.01 -27.84
C LEU A 161 20.30 7.50 -28.14
N LYS A 162 20.90 6.97 -29.21
CA LYS A 162 22.11 7.53 -29.83
C LYS A 162 21.72 8.41 -31.01
N ARG A 163 22.68 9.21 -31.48
CA ARG A 163 22.53 10.02 -32.69
C ARG A 163 21.98 9.18 -33.84
N GLY A 164 20.91 9.67 -34.48
CA GLY A 164 20.20 9.00 -35.57
C GLY A 164 19.07 8.06 -35.15
N HIS A 165 18.93 7.76 -33.85
CA HIS A 165 17.82 6.93 -33.36
C HIS A 165 16.58 7.78 -33.03
N SER A 166 15.43 7.14 -33.15
CA SER A 166 14.07 7.67 -33.03
C SER A 166 13.18 6.65 -32.34
N ILE A 167 12.20 7.15 -31.60
CA ILE A 167 11.11 6.38 -31.02
C ILE A 167 9.80 7.14 -31.23
N ASN A 168 8.82 6.44 -31.79
CA ASN A 168 7.45 6.93 -31.99
C ASN A 168 6.47 5.84 -31.55
N MET A 169 5.75 6.10 -30.45
CA MET A 169 4.80 5.16 -29.86
C MET A 169 3.52 5.88 -29.44
N LYS A 170 2.37 5.22 -29.64
CA LYS A 170 1.09 5.62 -29.06
C LYS A 170 0.79 4.75 -27.86
N LEU A 171 0.40 5.37 -26.75
CA LEU A 171 0.20 4.73 -25.46
C LEU A 171 -1.26 4.88 -25.07
N THR A 172 -1.92 3.81 -24.66
CA THR A 172 -3.29 3.85 -24.14
C THR A 172 -3.27 3.32 -22.71
N ALA A 173 -3.66 4.18 -21.76
CA ALA A 173 -3.89 3.81 -20.37
C ALA A 173 -5.35 3.48 -20.10
N SER A 174 -5.55 2.48 -19.25
CA SER A 174 -6.86 1.97 -18.86
C SER A 174 -6.91 1.77 -17.34
N LYS A 175 -8.14 1.78 -16.82
CA LYS A 175 -8.42 1.47 -15.42
C LYS A 175 -8.28 -0.02 -15.17
N GLY A 176 -7.53 -0.39 -14.14
CA GLY A 176 -7.34 -1.78 -13.73
C GLY A 176 -7.17 -1.92 -12.22
N LEU A 177 -6.90 -3.16 -11.79
CA LEU A 177 -6.75 -3.55 -10.39
C LEU A 177 -5.40 -4.23 -10.18
N GLY A 178 -4.78 -4.02 -9.01
CA GLY A 178 -3.53 -4.70 -8.62
C GLY A 178 -3.63 -6.23 -8.64
N LYS A 179 -4.85 -6.79 -8.48
CA LYS A 179 -5.13 -8.23 -8.60
C LYS A 179 -4.81 -8.79 -9.99
N PHE A 180 -4.96 -8.00 -11.04
CA PHE A 180 -4.72 -8.45 -12.42
C PHE A 180 -3.25 -8.31 -12.81
N HIS A 181 -2.60 -7.22 -12.39
CA HIS A 181 -1.18 -7.01 -12.64
C HIS A 181 -0.61 -6.01 -11.62
N ALA A 182 0.66 -6.21 -11.24
CA ALA A 182 1.34 -5.38 -10.24
C ALA A 182 1.44 -3.89 -10.64
N LYS A 183 1.37 -3.58 -11.93
CA LYS A 183 1.40 -2.19 -12.45
C LYS A 183 0.26 -1.30 -11.95
N TRP A 184 -0.84 -1.89 -11.49
CA TRP A 184 -1.98 -1.16 -10.93
C TRP A 184 -1.94 -1.06 -9.39
N ILE A 185 -0.89 -1.58 -8.73
CA ILE A 185 -0.72 -1.44 -7.29
C ILE A 185 -0.34 0.00 -6.96
N VAL A 186 -1.17 0.67 -6.15
CA VAL A 186 -1.03 2.11 -5.85
C VAL A 186 -0.10 2.41 -4.68
N ALA A 187 0.08 1.46 -3.77
CA ALA A 187 0.86 1.64 -2.56
C ALA A 187 1.43 0.32 -2.05
N ASN A 188 2.54 0.41 -1.35
CA ASN A 188 3.00 -0.62 -0.44
C ASN A 188 2.33 -0.41 0.92
N VAL A 189 1.88 -1.48 1.56
CA VAL A 189 1.25 -1.42 2.88
C VAL A 189 1.74 -2.56 3.75
N ASN A 190 2.12 -2.22 4.96
CA ASN A 190 2.48 -3.18 6.00
C ASN A 190 1.82 -2.79 7.31
N TYR A 191 1.68 -3.76 8.21
CA TYR A 191 1.29 -3.49 9.58
C TYR A 191 2.11 -4.34 10.56
N LYS A 192 2.27 -3.83 11.78
CA LYS A 192 2.91 -4.52 12.89
C LYS A 192 1.94 -4.61 14.06
N MET A 193 1.88 -5.76 14.70
CA MET A 193 1.17 -5.92 15.97
C MET A 193 2.04 -5.37 17.10
N GLU A 194 1.45 -4.59 18.00
CA GLU A 194 2.19 -4.03 19.14
C GLU A 194 2.70 -5.18 20.04
N PRO A 195 4.01 -5.26 20.34
CA PRO A 195 4.50 -6.31 21.22
C PRO A 195 4.06 -6.05 22.67
N ARG A 196 3.37 -7.03 23.27
CA ARG A 196 3.01 -7.09 24.68
C ARG A 196 4.10 -7.81 25.46
N PHE A 197 4.82 -7.05 26.28
CA PHE A 197 5.81 -7.56 27.21
C PHE A 197 5.14 -7.92 28.54
N SER A 198 5.34 -9.14 29.00
CA SER A 198 4.93 -9.61 30.32
C SER A 198 6.16 -10.10 31.06
N PHE A 199 6.31 -9.67 32.31
CA PHE A 199 7.45 -10.00 33.16
C PHE A 199 6.96 -10.74 34.41
N ASN A 200 7.71 -11.75 34.85
CA ASN A 200 7.43 -12.41 36.12
C ASN A 200 8.05 -11.58 37.27
N SER A 201 7.21 -10.90 38.06
CA SER A 201 7.66 -10.02 39.14
C SER A 201 8.55 -10.73 40.16
N SER A 202 8.21 -11.95 40.56
CA SER A 202 8.96 -12.70 41.58
C SER A 202 10.37 -13.06 41.12
N LEU A 203 10.53 -13.45 39.86
CA LEU A 203 11.85 -13.75 39.29
C LEU A 203 12.64 -12.47 38.99
N MET A 204 11.96 -11.37 38.66
CA MET A 204 12.60 -10.08 38.38
C MET A 204 13.19 -9.41 39.64
N GLU A 205 12.66 -9.73 40.81
CA GLU A 205 13.22 -9.32 42.11
C GLU A 205 14.49 -10.10 42.48
N GLN A 206 14.64 -11.35 42.01
CA GLN A 206 15.80 -12.19 42.31
C GLN A 206 17.06 -11.80 41.52
N LEU A 207 16.89 -11.10 40.40
CA LEU A 207 18.01 -10.70 39.53
C LEU A 207 18.82 -9.55 40.13
N SER A 208 20.13 -9.68 40.00
CA SER A 208 21.10 -8.63 40.26
C SER A 208 20.99 -7.46 39.28
N SER A 209 21.60 -6.32 39.62
CA SER A 209 21.68 -5.16 38.72
C SER A 209 22.46 -5.44 37.44
N GLU A 210 23.48 -6.30 37.51
CA GLU A 210 24.32 -6.68 36.36
C GLU A 210 23.54 -7.56 35.38
N GLU A 211 22.76 -8.51 35.88
CA GLU A 211 21.92 -9.37 35.04
C GLU A 211 20.83 -8.55 34.34
N LYS A 212 20.21 -7.58 35.04
CA LYS A 212 19.24 -6.65 34.44
C LYS A 212 19.86 -5.79 33.35
N ALA A 213 21.09 -5.31 33.55
CA ALA A 213 21.84 -4.59 32.53
C ALA A 213 22.20 -5.50 31.34
N GLY A 214 22.57 -6.75 31.60
CA GLY A 214 22.83 -7.77 30.57
C GLY A 214 21.59 -8.08 29.72
N ILE A 215 20.41 -8.21 30.33
CA ILE A 215 19.14 -8.35 29.60
C ILE A 215 18.92 -7.14 28.69
N ALA A 216 19.15 -5.92 29.17
CA ALA A 216 19.00 -4.73 28.34
C ALA A 216 19.98 -4.72 27.16
N ALA A 217 21.24 -5.09 27.40
CA ALA A 217 22.30 -5.14 26.40
C ALA A 217 22.11 -6.27 25.36
N SER A 218 21.43 -7.36 25.74
CA SER A 218 21.15 -8.49 24.83
C SER A 218 20.21 -8.10 23.67
N CYS A 219 19.42 -7.02 23.82
CA CYS A 219 18.50 -6.61 22.78
C CYS A 219 19.20 -5.77 21.70
N PRO A 220 19.33 -6.26 20.45
CA PRO A 220 20.02 -5.53 19.38
C PRO A 220 19.30 -4.25 18.94
N ARG A 221 18.03 -4.10 19.33
CA ARG A 221 17.16 -2.97 18.97
C ARG A 221 16.94 -1.98 20.12
N ASN A 222 17.65 -2.15 21.24
CA ASN A 222 17.56 -1.27 22.41
C ASN A 222 16.11 -1.08 22.92
N VAL A 223 15.28 -2.13 22.84
CA VAL A 223 13.89 -2.13 23.33
C VAL A 223 13.84 -1.88 24.83
N PHE A 224 14.82 -2.40 25.55
CA PHE A 224 14.93 -2.26 26.98
C PHE A 224 16.00 -1.23 27.35
N LYS A 225 15.75 -0.47 28.42
CA LYS A 225 16.73 0.40 29.05
C LYS A 225 16.77 0.09 30.53
N TYR A 226 17.96 -0.16 31.05
CA TYR A 226 18.19 -0.27 32.47
C TYR A 226 18.46 1.12 33.05
N THR A 227 17.72 1.51 34.08
CA THR A 227 18.08 2.69 34.88
C THR A 227 18.67 2.21 36.20
N GLY A 228 19.99 2.39 36.35
CA GLY A 228 20.69 2.06 37.58
C GLY A 228 20.35 3.03 38.72
N VAL A 229 20.75 2.67 39.94
CA VAL A 229 20.82 3.64 41.04
C VAL A 229 21.87 4.68 40.67
N ARG A 230 21.52 5.97 40.72
CA ARG A 230 22.42 7.09 40.42
C ARG A 230 23.79 6.90 41.09
N SER A 231 24.85 6.72 40.31
CA SER A 231 26.14 7.35 40.61
C SER A 231 26.14 8.70 39.90
N GLU A 232 26.30 9.77 40.65
CA GLU A 232 26.31 11.15 40.15
C GLU A 232 27.33 11.35 39.02
N ALA A 233 26.87 11.85 37.88
CA ALA A 233 27.72 12.54 36.90
C ALA A 233 26.95 13.74 36.34
N PRO A 234 27.63 14.86 36.06
CA PRO A 234 27.05 16.19 36.15
C PRO A 234 26.14 16.52 34.96
N SER A 235 25.06 17.21 35.31
CA SER A 235 24.08 17.83 34.44
C SER A 235 24.70 18.77 33.40
N PHE A 236 24.39 18.54 32.13
CA PHE A 236 24.27 19.60 31.13
C PHE A 236 23.02 19.37 30.27
N LEU A 237 22.19 20.41 30.20
CA LEU A 237 21.09 20.70 29.27
C LEU A 237 19.66 20.20 29.63
N GLY A 238 18.89 21.13 30.21
CA GLY A 238 17.72 21.72 29.55
C GLY A 238 16.33 21.03 29.70
N PRO A 239 15.23 21.76 30.00
CA PRO A 239 14.02 21.18 30.59
C PRO A 239 12.83 21.04 29.62
N SER A 240 12.03 19.97 29.79
CA SER A 240 10.56 19.97 29.94
C SER A 240 9.90 18.74 29.30
N ASP A 241 9.61 17.71 30.11
CA ASP A 241 8.21 17.32 30.30
C ASP A 241 8.04 16.53 31.61
N LYS A 242 7.16 17.03 32.47
CA LYS A 242 6.73 16.45 33.75
C LYS A 242 5.67 15.40 33.42
N THR A 243 5.55 14.21 33.98
CA THR A 243 5.92 13.69 35.29
C THR A 243 5.71 12.18 35.20
N PHE A 244 6.78 11.38 35.25
CA PHE A 244 6.67 9.98 35.65
C PHE A 244 7.56 9.84 36.89
N LYS A 245 6.95 9.57 38.04
CA LYS A 245 7.65 9.42 39.31
C LYS A 245 8.69 8.30 39.16
N LEU A 246 9.96 8.66 39.34
CA LEU A 246 11.07 7.72 39.42
C LEU A 246 11.02 7.05 40.80
N ASP A 247 10.59 5.80 40.85
CA ASP A 247 10.84 4.91 41.97
C ASP A 247 11.50 3.63 41.46
N ALA A 248 12.62 3.28 42.10
CA ALA A 248 13.39 2.02 42.09
C ALA A 248 14.07 1.55 40.78
N ALA A 249 15.40 1.35 40.85
CA ALA A 249 16.25 0.83 39.78
C ALA A 249 15.67 -0.42 39.10
N GLY A 250 15.53 -0.37 37.77
CA GLY A 250 14.79 -1.41 37.05
C GLY A 250 15.03 -1.44 35.54
N LEU A 251 14.63 -2.57 34.94
CA LEU A 251 14.57 -2.77 33.50
C LEU A 251 13.26 -2.17 32.97
N HIS A 252 13.34 -1.23 32.04
CA HIS A 252 12.17 -0.59 31.45
C HIS A 252 12.08 -0.87 29.96
N VAL A 253 10.87 -1.05 29.44
CA VAL A 253 10.61 -1.11 28.00
C VAL A 253 10.44 0.32 27.49
N VAL A 254 11.35 0.78 26.62
CA VAL A 254 11.35 2.15 26.08
C VAL A 254 10.57 2.22 24.78
N ASP A 255 10.94 1.38 23.82
CA ASP A 255 10.29 1.33 22.50
C ASP A 255 9.84 -0.10 22.21
N LYS A 256 8.53 -0.34 22.39
CA LYS A 256 7.92 -1.63 22.11
C LYS A 256 8.01 -1.99 20.62
N LEU A 257 7.84 -1.02 19.72
CA LEU A 257 7.75 -1.24 18.27
C LEU A 257 9.10 -1.52 17.62
N ALA A 258 10.20 -1.19 18.32
CA ALA A 258 11.55 -1.56 17.89
C ALA A 258 11.83 -3.07 17.99
N CYS A 259 11.04 -3.83 18.77
CA CYS A 259 11.23 -5.26 18.94
C CYS A 259 10.93 -6.03 17.65
N ILE A 260 11.88 -6.86 17.22
CA ILE A 260 11.80 -7.70 16.02
C ILE A 260 11.52 -9.17 16.32
N TYR A 261 11.13 -9.51 17.57
CA TYR A 261 10.91 -10.88 18.03
C TYR A 261 12.11 -11.82 17.78
N CYS A 262 13.33 -11.34 18.02
CA CYS A 262 14.56 -12.13 17.89
C CYS A 262 14.80 -13.12 19.04
N ASP A 263 14.01 -13.06 20.11
CA ASP A 263 14.13 -13.89 21.32
C ASP A 263 15.47 -13.83 22.08
N GLU A 264 16.42 -12.98 21.69
CA GLU A 264 17.72 -12.82 22.37
C GLU A 264 17.59 -12.52 23.87
N CYS A 265 16.70 -11.61 24.26
CA CYS A 265 16.46 -11.33 25.67
C CYS A 265 15.88 -12.54 26.41
N ILE A 266 15.08 -13.39 25.74
CA ILE A 266 14.51 -14.60 26.33
C ILE A 266 15.61 -15.67 26.47
N ASN A 267 16.48 -15.81 25.46
CA ASN A 267 17.60 -16.73 25.47
C ASN A 267 18.60 -16.38 26.57
N TYR A 268 18.96 -15.10 26.70
CA TYR A 268 19.80 -14.63 27.80
C TYR A 268 19.20 -14.94 29.18
N CYS A 269 17.89 -14.74 29.35
CA CYS A 269 17.20 -15.12 30.60
C CYS A 269 17.26 -16.63 30.88
N ARG A 270 17.17 -17.47 29.84
CA ARG A 270 17.30 -18.93 29.97
C ARG A 270 18.71 -19.36 30.36
N GLU A 271 19.75 -18.69 29.84
CA GLU A 271 21.15 -18.92 30.21
C GLU A 271 21.41 -18.60 31.68
N LEU A 272 20.77 -17.56 32.21
CA LEU A 272 20.78 -17.25 33.65
C LEU A 272 19.97 -18.24 34.51
N GLY A 273 19.33 -19.25 33.91
CA GLY A 273 18.50 -20.24 34.62
C GLY A 273 17.07 -19.79 34.90
N HIS A 274 16.67 -18.60 34.48
CA HIS A 274 15.33 -18.05 34.68
C HIS A 274 14.43 -18.30 33.47
N LYS A 275 13.78 -19.47 33.45
CA LYS A 275 12.72 -19.77 32.48
C LYS A 275 11.51 -18.87 32.73
N ASP A 276 10.86 -18.42 31.65
CA ASP A 276 9.63 -17.61 31.67
C ASP A 276 9.73 -16.25 32.38
N LEU A 277 10.93 -15.70 32.50
CA LEU A 277 11.14 -14.36 33.07
C LEU A 277 10.49 -13.25 32.23
N ILE A 278 10.65 -13.35 30.91
CA ILE A 278 10.15 -12.42 29.92
C ILE A 278 9.31 -13.22 28.93
N ARG A 279 8.07 -12.76 28.70
CA ARG A 279 7.20 -13.26 27.65
C ARG A 279 6.82 -12.11 26.75
N ILE A 280 7.08 -12.27 25.45
CA ILE A 280 6.74 -11.30 24.42
C ILE A 280 5.67 -11.94 23.54
N GLN A 281 4.51 -11.30 23.44
CA GLN A 281 3.40 -11.77 22.59
C GLN A 281 2.89 -10.62 21.74
N PRO A 282 2.44 -10.85 20.50
CA PRO A 282 1.78 -9.82 19.73
C PRO A 282 0.43 -9.46 20.37
N ASP A 283 0.12 -8.17 20.46
CA ASP A 283 -1.22 -7.67 20.77
C ASP A 283 -2.07 -7.69 19.50
N GLU A 284 -2.93 -8.71 19.41
CA GLU A 284 -3.84 -8.92 18.28
C GLU A 284 -5.02 -7.91 18.24
N SER A 285 -5.05 -6.93 19.14
CA SER A 285 -6.06 -5.85 19.16
C SER A 285 -5.55 -4.49 18.69
N LYS A 286 -4.23 -4.36 18.46
CA LYS A 286 -3.57 -3.09 18.09
C LYS A 286 -2.60 -3.28 16.94
N PHE A 287 -2.89 -2.63 15.82
CA PHE A 287 -2.11 -2.75 14.58
C PHE A 287 -1.58 -1.40 14.16
N HIS A 288 -0.26 -1.28 14.05
CA HIS A 288 0.44 -0.11 13.54
C HIS A 288 0.65 -0.28 12.04
N PHE A 289 -0.11 0.45 11.23
CA PHE A 289 -0.04 0.44 9.78
C PHE A 289 0.90 1.52 9.24
N THR A 290 1.57 1.18 8.16
CA THR A 290 2.33 2.11 7.30
C THR A 290 1.88 1.90 5.86
N ILE A 291 1.34 2.96 5.24
CA ILE A 291 1.00 3.02 3.82
C ILE A 291 2.01 3.94 3.12
N GLU A 292 2.68 3.42 2.10
CA GLU A 292 3.60 4.15 1.23
C GLU A 292 3.04 4.19 -0.19
N SER A 293 2.55 5.36 -0.61
CA SER A 293 2.00 5.57 -1.94
C SER A 293 3.09 5.67 -3.00
N THR A 294 2.79 5.15 -4.19
CA THR A 294 3.58 5.39 -5.42
C THR A 294 3.48 6.84 -5.92
N GLY A 295 2.62 7.66 -5.29
CA GLY A 295 2.26 9.01 -5.69
C GLY A 295 1.02 9.07 -6.58
N ALA A 296 0.55 7.93 -7.10
CA ALA A 296 -0.60 7.87 -8.02
C ALA A 296 -1.91 8.31 -7.34
N ILE A 297 -2.03 8.02 -6.05
CA ILE A 297 -3.16 8.40 -5.19
C ILE A 297 -2.60 8.79 -3.82
N PRO A 298 -3.02 9.90 -3.19
CA PRO A 298 -2.61 10.24 -1.83
C PRO A 298 -2.94 9.13 -0.80
N PRO A 299 -2.08 8.86 0.20
CA PRO A 299 -2.22 7.72 1.09
C PRO A 299 -3.51 7.74 1.94
N GLU A 300 -3.99 8.92 2.34
CA GLU A 300 -5.27 9.08 3.04
C GLU A 300 -6.45 8.66 2.16
N LYS A 301 -6.37 8.95 0.86
CA LYS A 301 -7.41 8.58 -0.11
C LYS A 301 -7.37 7.09 -0.42
N ILE A 302 -6.18 6.48 -0.42
CA ILE A 302 -5.99 5.02 -0.55
C ILE A 302 -6.75 4.30 0.56
N LEU A 303 -6.60 4.73 1.82
CA LEU A 303 -7.31 4.12 2.94
C LEU A 303 -8.84 4.32 2.83
N GLU A 304 -9.29 5.52 2.47
CA GLU A 304 -10.72 5.81 2.26
C GLU A 304 -11.33 4.88 1.19
N ILE A 305 -10.68 4.77 0.02
CA ILE A 305 -11.13 3.90 -1.06
C ILE A 305 -11.15 2.43 -0.62
N ALA A 306 -10.14 1.98 0.12
CA ALA A 306 -10.08 0.60 0.61
C ALA A 306 -11.27 0.25 1.53
N LEU A 307 -11.65 1.17 2.42
CA LEU A 307 -12.81 0.98 3.29
C LEU A 307 -14.12 0.91 2.48
N VAL A 308 -14.29 1.79 1.49
CA VAL A 308 -15.46 1.79 0.59
C VAL A 308 -15.55 0.48 -0.21
N VAL A 309 -14.42 -0.03 -0.71
CA VAL A 309 -14.39 -1.32 -1.43
C VAL A 309 -14.82 -2.48 -0.52
N LEU A 310 -14.36 -2.49 0.74
CA LEU A 310 -14.73 -3.52 1.70
C LEU A 310 -16.22 -3.44 2.07
N GLU A 311 -16.75 -2.24 2.30
CA GLU A 311 -18.17 -2.00 2.55
C GLU A 311 -19.03 -2.50 1.39
N LYS A 312 -18.68 -2.12 0.15
CA LYS A 312 -19.42 -2.52 -1.05
C LYS A 312 -19.49 -4.03 -1.21
N LYS A 313 -18.41 -4.76 -0.93
CA LYS A 313 -18.41 -6.23 -0.97
C LYS A 313 -19.40 -6.85 0.01
N LEU A 314 -19.49 -6.30 1.22
CA LEU A 314 -20.44 -6.78 2.23
C LEU A 314 -21.88 -6.48 1.80
N GLN A 315 -22.13 -5.29 1.25
CA GLN A 315 -23.44 -4.90 0.71
C GLN A 315 -23.86 -5.80 -0.47
N ASP A 316 -22.94 -6.08 -1.41
CA ASP A 316 -23.19 -6.97 -2.55
C ASP A 316 -23.52 -8.39 -2.06
N LEU A 317 -22.77 -8.91 -1.08
CA LEU A 317 -23.01 -10.22 -0.49
C LEU A 317 -24.37 -10.30 0.23
N GLN A 318 -24.71 -9.26 1.00
CA GLN A 318 -26.00 -9.16 1.68
C GLN A 318 -27.16 -9.15 0.68
N SER A 319 -27.03 -8.39 -0.40
CA SER A 319 -28.05 -8.31 -1.47
C SER A 319 -28.24 -9.66 -2.14
N ASN A 320 -27.15 -10.33 -2.51
CA ASN A 320 -27.17 -11.68 -3.09
C ASN A 320 -27.80 -12.71 -2.15
N PHE A 321 -27.55 -12.61 -0.85
CA PHE A 321 -28.15 -13.48 0.15
C PHE A 321 -29.68 -13.28 0.22
N THR A 322 -30.14 -12.03 0.25
CA THR A 322 -31.58 -11.72 0.22
C THR A 322 -32.26 -12.27 -1.03
N GLU A 323 -31.66 -12.10 -2.21
CA GLU A 323 -32.19 -12.66 -3.46
C GLU A 323 -32.23 -14.20 -3.45
N ALA A 324 -31.21 -14.86 -2.90
CA ALA A 324 -31.18 -16.32 -2.78
C ALA A 324 -32.25 -16.83 -1.80
N GLN A 325 -32.49 -16.09 -0.72
CA GLN A 325 -33.52 -16.40 0.26
C GLN A 325 -34.93 -16.29 -0.36
N SER A 326 -35.20 -15.21 -1.12
CA SER A 326 -36.47 -15.03 -1.83
C SER A 326 -36.76 -16.14 -2.84
N ARG A 327 -35.73 -16.60 -3.58
CA ARG A 327 -35.86 -17.73 -4.51
C ARG A 327 -36.21 -19.04 -3.79
N THR A 328 -35.58 -19.31 -2.65
CA THR A 328 -35.77 -20.57 -1.89
C THR A 328 -37.13 -20.63 -1.20
N LEU A 329 -37.65 -19.48 -0.74
CA LEU A 329 -38.95 -19.40 -0.05
C LEU A 329 -40.16 -19.36 -1.01
N GLY A 330 -39.95 -19.48 -2.33
CA GLY A 330 -41.04 -19.53 -3.31
C GLY A 330 -41.79 -18.20 -3.52
N THR A 331 -41.29 -17.10 -2.97
CA THR A 331 -41.87 -15.76 -3.11
C THR A 331 -41.29 -15.01 -4.31
N THR A 332 -41.39 -15.58 -5.51
CA THR A 332 -41.24 -14.78 -6.74
C THR A 332 -42.60 -14.36 -7.26
N ALA A 333 -43.02 -13.14 -6.89
CA ALA A 333 -43.74 -12.32 -7.85
C ALA A 333 -42.77 -12.08 -9.01
N THR A 334 -43.19 -12.43 -10.21
CA THR A 334 -42.48 -12.24 -11.48
C THR A 334 -41.85 -10.85 -11.59
N ALA A 335 -40.55 -10.75 -11.35
CA ALA A 335 -39.74 -9.62 -11.79
C ALA A 335 -39.14 -9.98 -13.15
N GLN A 336 -39.44 -9.14 -14.12
CA GLN A 336 -39.07 -9.29 -15.53
C GLN A 336 -37.58 -9.57 -15.71
N HIS A 337 -37.28 -10.57 -16.54
CA HIS A 337 -35.97 -10.79 -17.13
C HIS A 337 -35.43 -9.48 -17.72
N ARG A 338 -34.35 -8.94 -17.12
CA ARG A 338 -33.35 -8.17 -17.86
C ARG A 338 -32.20 -9.13 -18.16
N GLU A 339 -32.07 -9.53 -19.42
CA GLU A 339 -30.84 -10.12 -19.92
C GLU A 339 -29.68 -9.15 -19.68
N GLY A 340 -28.68 -9.58 -18.93
CA GLY A 340 -27.47 -8.82 -18.71
C GLY A 340 -26.55 -9.51 -17.73
N THR A 341 -25.34 -9.83 -18.18
CA THR A 341 -24.18 -10.33 -17.43
C THR A 341 -24.21 -11.80 -16.98
N ARG A 342 -23.86 -12.69 -17.93
CA ARG A 342 -23.19 -13.95 -17.61
C ARG A 342 -21.79 -13.59 -17.07
N ALA A 343 -21.47 -13.98 -15.83
CA ALA A 343 -20.11 -13.84 -15.31
C ALA A 343 -19.13 -14.59 -16.25
N PRO A 344 -17.93 -14.06 -16.52
CA PRO A 344 -16.93 -14.82 -17.25
C PRO A 344 -16.58 -16.05 -16.43
N GLN A 345 -16.94 -17.23 -16.95
CA GLN A 345 -16.42 -18.48 -16.41
C GLN A 345 -14.90 -18.48 -16.62
N PRO A 346 -14.09 -18.85 -15.61
CA PRO A 346 -12.70 -19.13 -15.87
C PRO A 346 -12.63 -20.26 -16.90
N SER A 347 -11.87 -20.08 -17.97
CA SER A 347 -11.54 -21.15 -18.90
C SER A 347 -10.82 -22.25 -18.12
N THR A 348 -11.54 -23.31 -17.78
CA THR A 348 -11.00 -24.50 -17.13
C THR A 348 -10.09 -25.24 -18.11
N PRO A 349 -8.81 -25.49 -17.79
CA PRO A 349 -7.94 -26.33 -18.60
C PRO A 349 -7.89 -27.75 -18.05
N TYR A 350 -9.04 -28.32 -17.66
CA TYR A 350 -9.07 -29.70 -17.16
C TYR A 350 -10.24 -30.48 -17.75
N ILE A 351 -9.89 -31.68 -18.20
CA ILE A 351 -10.75 -32.70 -18.77
C ILE A 351 -11.29 -33.53 -17.61
N ASP A 352 -12.60 -33.70 -17.57
CA ASP A 352 -13.29 -34.63 -16.68
C ASP A 352 -13.06 -36.05 -17.20
N LEU A 353 -12.53 -36.94 -16.35
CA LEU A 353 -12.42 -38.37 -16.63
C LEU A 353 -12.97 -39.12 -15.41
N ASP A 354 -14.24 -39.50 -15.53
CA ASP A 354 -15.01 -40.38 -14.64
C ASP A 354 -15.21 -39.95 -13.17
#